data_AF-A0A1G9JE29-F1
#
_entry.id   AF-A0A1G9JE29-F1
#
_cell.length_a   1.000
_cell.length_b   1.000
_cell.length_c   1.000
_cell.angle_alpha   90.00
_cell.angle_beta   90.00
_cell.angle_gamma   90.00
#
_symmetry.space_group_name_H-M   'P 1'
#
loop_
_entity.id
_entity.type
_entity.pdbx_description
1 polymer ?
#
loop_
_entity_poly.entity_id
_entity_poly.type
_entity_poly.pdbx_seq_one_letter_code
_entity_poly.pdbx_strand_id
1 'polypeptide(L)'
;MKEILRRVLLACLLVGGTLALIGNHVANHYLRQPYTAPAEPTFQVHRAYLPEQAIPQADDLQRTYGHNKCIPEAFKWQILIALAHYPELRDATIEFIVKPALIPAASRPAPVSLVRTKERWVYRVILSSESSLEGTEKALLKNLSFNAQVGVIGHELAHTAFYQNKSRWEMMGIALAYPFPKFRARFEKDTDRRTVDHGLGWQLYAWASEVRQGPYPDLLDTYYLRPDSILTHMRSSHLYQFK
;
A
#
# COMPACT_ATOMS: atom_id res chain seq x y z
N MET A 1 16.27 -30.01 21.06
CA MET A 1 15.56 -29.04 20.19
C MET A 1 14.13 -28.74 20.66
N LYS A 2 13.32 -29.74 21.04
CA LYS A 2 11.95 -29.53 21.56
C LYS A 2 11.88 -28.85 22.93
N GLU A 3 12.86 -29.06 23.82
CA GLU A 3 12.83 -28.41 25.16
C GLU A 3 13.29 -26.95 25.18
N ILE A 4 14.15 -26.53 24.25
CA ILE A 4 14.51 -25.11 24.12
C ILE A 4 13.30 -24.32 23.58
N LEU A 5 12.57 -24.90 22.63
CA LEU A 5 11.34 -24.31 22.09
C LEU A 5 10.21 -24.24 23.14
N ARG A 6 10.11 -25.25 24.02
CA ARG A 6 9.17 -25.25 25.15
C ARG A 6 9.52 -24.20 26.20
N ARG A 7 10.80 -24.01 26.52
CA ARG A 7 11.26 -22.96 27.46
C ARG A 7 11.10 -21.55 26.90
N VAL A 8 11.26 -21.36 25.60
CA VAL A 8 10.97 -20.07 24.92
C VAL A 8 9.46 -19.77 24.92
N LEU A 9 8.60 -20.77 24.68
CA LEU A 9 7.14 -20.60 24.78
C LEU A 9 6.65 -20.37 26.23
N LEU A 10 7.26 -21.02 27.23
CA LEU A 10 6.87 -20.87 28.62
C LEU A 10 7.34 -19.54 29.22
N ALA A 11 8.50 -19.01 28.77
CA ALA A 11 8.94 -17.67 29.10
C ALA A 11 8.01 -16.59 28.51
N CYS A 12 7.37 -16.84 27.36
CA CYS A 12 6.36 -15.94 26.80
C CYS A 12 5.01 -15.96 27.57
N LEU A 13 4.70 -17.03 28.31
CA LEU A 13 3.44 -17.15 29.05
C LEU A 13 3.44 -16.47 30.42
N LEU A 14 4.61 -16.18 31.01
CA LEU A 14 4.73 -15.32 32.20
C LEU A 14 4.92 -13.82 31.85
N VAL A 15 5.03 -13.50 30.55
CA VAL A 15 5.23 -12.15 29.98
C VAL A 15 4.02 -11.75 29.09
N GLY A 16 2.93 -12.52 29.11
CA GLY A 16 1.77 -12.31 28.22
C GLY A 16 1.12 -10.92 28.36
N GLY A 17 1.11 -10.35 29.56
CA GLY A 17 0.65 -8.97 29.78
C GLY A 17 1.60 -7.91 29.23
N THR A 18 2.91 -8.12 29.37
CA THR A 18 3.96 -7.18 28.95
C THR A 18 4.22 -7.21 27.45
N LEU A 19 4.14 -8.36 26.78
CA LEU A 19 4.23 -8.46 25.31
C LEU A 19 3.03 -7.81 24.61
N ALA A 20 1.82 -7.94 25.16
CA ALA A 20 0.63 -7.24 24.68
C ALA A 20 0.75 -5.72 24.87
N LEU A 21 1.30 -5.26 26.00
CA LEU A 21 1.56 -3.85 26.28
C LEU A 21 2.68 -3.28 25.40
N ILE A 22 3.77 -4.03 25.17
CA ILE A 22 4.84 -3.67 24.24
C ILE A 22 4.28 -3.60 22.82
N GLY A 23 3.49 -4.59 22.39
CA GLY A 23 2.80 -4.57 21.09
C GLY A 23 1.90 -3.34 20.93
N ASN A 24 1.16 -2.95 21.97
CA ASN A 24 0.33 -1.75 21.98
C ASN A 24 1.14 -0.44 22.00
N HIS A 25 2.27 -0.41 22.72
CA HIS A 25 3.14 0.76 22.81
C HIS A 25 3.92 0.99 21.50
N VAL A 26 4.45 -0.08 20.91
CA VAL A 26 5.08 -0.14 19.58
C VAL A 26 4.05 0.25 18.51
N ALA A 27 2.84 -0.30 18.55
CA ALA A 27 1.74 0.09 17.66
C ALA A 27 1.41 1.59 17.76
N ASN A 28 1.30 2.13 18.97
CA ASN A 28 1.01 3.56 19.18
C ASN A 28 2.18 4.49 18.84
N HIS A 29 3.42 4.03 18.99
CA HIS A 29 4.62 4.79 18.64
C HIS A 29 4.74 4.95 17.12
N TYR A 30 4.53 3.88 16.35
CA TYR A 30 4.70 3.92 14.89
C TYR A 30 3.54 4.59 14.13
N LEU A 31 2.33 4.58 14.68
CA LEU A 31 1.16 5.26 14.09
C LEU A 31 1.08 6.77 14.42
N ARG A 32 2.05 7.31 15.15
CA ARG A 32 2.10 8.73 15.56
C ARG A 32 3.14 9.55 14.82
N GLN A 33 3.99 8.95 13.98
CA GLN A 33 4.83 9.75 13.12
C GLN A 33 3.96 10.30 11.97
N PRO A 34 3.69 11.61 11.90
CA PRO A 34 2.96 12.16 10.77
C PRO A 34 3.76 11.85 9.51
N TYR A 35 3.15 11.17 8.55
CA TYR A 35 3.67 11.20 7.20
C TYR A 35 3.66 12.68 6.79
N THR A 36 4.85 13.22 6.60
CA THR A 36 5.01 14.59 6.12
C THR A 36 4.97 14.48 4.61
N ALA A 37 3.81 14.77 4.02
CA ALA A 37 3.70 14.90 2.58
C ALA A 37 4.73 15.92 2.08
N PRO A 38 5.25 15.78 0.85
CA PRO A 38 6.07 16.83 0.26
C PRO A 38 5.36 18.18 0.35
N ALA A 39 6.13 19.24 0.62
CA ALA A 39 5.59 20.57 0.93
C ALA A 39 4.72 21.16 -0.20
N GLU A 40 4.93 20.72 -1.45
CA GLU A 40 4.08 21.06 -2.59
C GLU A 40 3.85 19.81 -3.47
N PRO A 41 2.59 19.52 -3.85
CA PRO A 41 2.30 18.42 -4.77
C PRO A 41 2.86 18.75 -6.17
N THR A 42 3.64 17.84 -6.74
CA THR A 42 4.16 17.96 -8.11
C THR A 42 3.32 17.19 -9.13
N PHE A 43 2.24 16.55 -8.67
CA PHE A 43 1.31 15.77 -9.47
C PHE A 43 0.03 16.56 -9.77
N GLN A 44 -0.64 16.21 -10.86
CA GLN A 44 -1.98 16.68 -11.17
C GLN A 44 -3.02 15.71 -10.62
N VAL A 45 -4.14 16.23 -10.10
CA VAL A 45 -5.25 15.41 -9.61
C VAL A 45 -6.23 15.19 -10.74
N HIS A 46 -6.52 13.93 -11.07
CA HIS A 46 -7.46 13.55 -12.11
C HIS A 46 -8.66 12.82 -11.51
N ARG A 47 -9.87 13.19 -11.95
CA ARG A 47 -11.10 12.51 -11.53
C ARG A 47 -11.19 11.07 -12.03
N ALA A 48 -10.65 10.81 -13.22
CA ALA A 48 -10.56 9.49 -13.79
C ALA A 48 -9.34 9.40 -14.70
N TYR A 49 -8.70 8.23 -14.70
CA TYR A 49 -7.77 7.82 -15.75
C TYR A 49 -8.45 6.79 -16.65
N LEU A 50 -8.31 6.99 -17.95
CA LEU A 50 -8.81 6.08 -18.97
C LEU A 50 -7.63 5.57 -19.81
N PRO A 51 -7.66 4.31 -20.29
CA PRO A 51 -6.57 3.72 -21.08
C PRO A 51 -6.16 4.58 -22.28
N GLU A 52 -7.13 5.13 -23.01
CA GLU A 52 -6.94 5.92 -24.22
C GLU A 52 -6.22 7.26 -23.96
N GLN A 53 -6.29 7.79 -22.75
CA GLN A 53 -5.65 9.05 -22.35
C GLN A 53 -4.22 8.85 -21.81
N ALA A 54 -3.87 7.63 -21.40
CA ALA A 54 -2.56 7.32 -20.83
C ALA A 54 -1.46 7.21 -21.89
N ILE A 55 -1.82 6.75 -23.10
CA ILE A 55 -0.88 6.44 -24.18
C ILE A 55 -0.10 7.68 -24.67
N PRO A 56 -0.69 8.87 -24.83
CA PRO A 56 0.06 10.05 -25.29
C PRO A 56 1.13 10.56 -24.32
N GLN A 57 1.02 10.25 -23.02
CA GLN A 57 1.99 10.68 -21.99
C GLN A 57 2.98 9.56 -21.60
N ALA A 58 2.82 8.38 -22.22
CA ALA A 58 3.52 7.15 -21.90
C ALA A 58 5.05 7.28 -21.86
N ASP A 59 5.62 7.89 -22.90
CA ASP A 59 7.07 7.98 -23.05
C ASP A 59 7.72 8.88 -22.00
N ASP A 60 7.03 9.96 -21.63
CA ASP A 60 7.53 10.90 -20.62
C ASP A 60 7.45 10.30 -19.21
N LEU A 61 6.33 9.65 -18.89
CA LEU A 61 6.17 8.93 -17.63
C LEU A 61 7.18 7.79 -17.50
N GLN A 62 7.39 7.01 -18.57
CA GLN A 62 8.38 5.93 -18.58
C GLN A 62 9.81 6.49 -18.39
N ARG A 63 10.15 7.59 -19.05
CA ARG A 63 11.46 8.25 -18.90
C ARG A 63 11.67 8.76 -17.47
N THR A 64 10.65 9.34 -16.87
CA THR A 64 10.75 10.01 -15.57
C THR A 64 10.64 9.05 -14.39
N TYR A 65 9.73 8.08 -14.44
CA TYR A 65 9.38 7.20 -13.31
C TYR A 65 9.74 5.72 -13.51
N GLY A 66 10.11 5.32 -14.73
CA GLY A 66 10.45 3.92 -15.03
C GLY A 66 11.86 3.50 -14.61
N HIS A 67 12.75 4.44 -14.32
CA HIS A 67 14.11 4.14 -13.89
C HIS A 67 14.14 3.44 -12.52
N ASN A 68 15.04 2.46 -12.33
CA ASN A 68 15.12 1.58 -11.15
C ASN A 68 13.84 0.77 -10.87
N LYS A 69 12.96 0.58 -11.85
CA LYS A 69 11.74 -0.21 -11.70
C LYS A 69 11.78 -1.47 -12.57
N CYS A 70 11.30 -2.58 -12.03
CA CYS A 70 10.94 -3.75 -12.82
C CYS A 70 9.42 -3.74 -13.00
N ILE A 71 8.94 -3.30 -14.16
CA ILE A 71 7.52 -3.05 -14.45
C ILE A 71 6.99 -4.11 -15.42
N PRO A 72 5.93 -4.86 -15.07
CA PRO A 72 5.27 -5.79 -15.97
C PRO A 72 4.47 -5.05 -17.05
N GLU A 73 4.54 -5.51 -18.30
CA GLU A 73 3.86 -4.86 -19.43
C GLU A 73 2.34 -4.76 -19.22
N ALA A 74 1.72 -5.80 -18.62
CA ALA A 74 0.27 -5.87 -18.40
C ALA A 74 -0.32 -4.72 -17.56
N PHE A 75 0.48 -4.12 -16.67
CA PHE A 75 0.04 -3.04 -15.77
C PHE A 75 0.93 -1.80 -15.87
N LYS A 76 1.72 -1.71 -16.95
CA LYS A 76 2.77 -0.69 -17.10
C LYS A 76 2.22 0.72 -16.94
N TRP A 77 1.10 1.02 -17.57
CA TRP A 77 0.53 2.37 -17.56
C TRP A 77 -0.06 2.74 -16.21
N GLN A 78 -0.76 1.81 -15.59
CA GLN A 78 -1.34 1.98 -14.26
C GLN A 78 -0.24 2.22 -13.23
N ILE A 79 0.88 1.49 -13.34
CA ILE A 79 2.06 1.65 -12.49
C ILE A 79 2.72 3.01 -12.70
N LEU A 80 2.98 3.41 -13.94
CA LEU A 80 3.65 4.68 -14.25
C LEU A 80 2.81 5.89 -13.84
N ILE A 81 1.49 5.85 -14.08
CA ILE A 81 0.56 6.88 -13.61
C ILE A 81 0.58 6.94 -12.08
N ALA A 82 0.44 5.80 -11.40
CA ALA A 82 0.48 5.79 -9.94
C ALA A 82 1.82 6.33 -9.40
N LEU A 83 2.96 5.94 -9.99
CA LEU A 83 4.29 6.46 -9.61
C LEU A 83 4.42 7.97 -9.79
N ALA A 84 3.73 8.58 -10.76
CA ALA A 84 3.77 10.02 -10.98
C ALA A 84 3.26 10.82 -9.77
N HIS A 85 2.39 10.20 -8.96
CA HIS A 85 1.89 10.77 -7.71
C HIS A 85 2.86 10.65 -6.53
N TYR A 86 3.92 9.86 -6.65
CA TYR A 86 4.92 9.62 -5.61
C TYR A 86 6.33 10.05 -6.09
N PRO A 87 6.58 11.35 -6.29
CA PRO A 87 7.88 11.85 -6.77
C PRO A 87 9.06 11.44 -5.89
N GLU A 88 8.85 11.21 -4.59
CA GLU A 88 9.88 10.70 -3.67
C GLU A 88 10.32 9.26 -3.98
N LEU A 89 9.51 8.50 -4.74
CA LEU A 89 9.83 7.14 -5.17
C LEU A 89 10.59 7.09 -6.50
N ARG A 90 10.89 8.25 -7.12
CA ARG A 90 11.55 8.34 -8.43
C ARG A 90 12.83 7.49 -8.48
N ASP A 91 13.73 7.67 -7.53
CA ASP A 91 15.03 6.99 -7.52
C ASP A 91 15.01 5.63 -6.80
N ALA A 92 13.89 5.28 -6.16
CA ALA A 92 13.73 4.04 -5.39
C ALA A 92 13.80 2.80 -6.29
N THR A 93 14.45 1.72 -5.82
CA THR A 93 14.38 0.43 -6.51
C THR A 93 13.10 -0.30 -6.14
N ILE A 94 12.21 -0.50 -7.12
CA ILE A 94 10.90 -1.17 -6.90
C ILE A 94 10.70 -2.28 -7.94
N GLU A 95 10.44 -3.49 -7.47
CA GLU A 95 10.08 -4.64 -8.28
C GLU A 95 8.57 -4.86 -8.21
N PHE A 96 7.86 -4.71 -9.33
CA PHE A 96 6.45 -5.06 -9.46
C PHE A 96 6.34 -6.51 -9.90
N ILE A 97 5.84 -7.38 -9.02
CA ILE A 97 5.83 -8.83 -9.21
C ILE A 97 4.38 -9.29 -9.37
N VAL A 98 4.04 -9.70 -10.59
CA VAL A 98 2.75 -10.33 -10.88
C VAL A 98 2.81 -11.80 -10.48
N LYS A 99 1.94 -12.24 -9.58
CA LYS A 99 1.84 -13.65 -9.18
C LYS A 99 0.46 -13.97 -8.56
N PRO A 100 0.07 -15.25 -8.46
CA PRO A 100 -1.09 -15.64 -7.68
C PRO A 100 -0.96 -15.14 -6.23
N ALA A 101 -1.99 -14.46 -5.72
CA ALA A 101 -2.00 -13.94 -4.36
C ALA A 101 -3.42 -13.86 -3.80
N LEU A 102 -3.56 -14.16 -2.50
CA LEU A 102 -4.80 -14.08 -1.74
C LEU A 102 -5.34 -12.65 -1.58
N ILE A 103 -4.46 -11.65 -1.71
CA ILE A 103 -4.78 -10.23 -1.58
C ILE A 103 -4.47 -9.52 -2.90
N PRO A 104 -5.25 -8.48 -3.30
CA PRO A 104 -5.13 -7.85 -4.61
C PRO A 104 -3.72 -7.33 -4.89
N ALA A 105 -3.08 -6.76 -3.86
CA ALA A 105 -1.69 -6.38 -3.90
C ALA A 105 -1.06 -6.38 -2.49
N ALA A 106 0.27 -6.30 -2.42
CA ALA A 106 1.00 -6.15 -1.16
C ALA A 106 2.40 -5.57 -1.36
N SER A 107 2.77 -4.61 -0.52
CA SER A 107 4.08 -3.97 -0.53
C SER A 107 4.94 -4.37 0.66
N ARG A 108 6.17 -4.77 0.38
CA ARG A 108 7.17 -5.11 1.40
C ARG A 108 8.59 -4.89 0.91
N PRO A 109 9.55 -4.56 1.79
CA PRO A 109 10.97 -4.69 1.43
C PRO A 109 11.29 -6.13 1.03
N ALA A 110 12.22 -6.31 0.11
CA ALA A 110 12.77 -7.62 -0.17
C ALA A 110 13.43 -8.18 1.11
N PRO A 111 13.30 -9.49 1.41
CA PRO A 111 13.81 -10.06 2.66
C PRO A 111 15.30 -9.78 2.92
N VAL A 112 16.11 -9.73 1.86
CA VAL A 112 17.56 -9.40 1.93
C VAL A 112 17.86 -7.91 2.05
N SER A 113 16.88 -7.02 1.83
CA SER A 113 17.07 -5.58 1.99
C SER A 113 17.21 -5.19 3.47
N LEU A 114 16.55 -5.92 4.37
CA LEU A 114 16.64 -5.66 5.81
C LEU A 114 18.02 -6.01 6.42
N VAL A 115 18.96 -6.59 5.66
CA VAL A 115 20.37 -6.74 6.06
C VAL A 115 21.32 -5.73 5.40
N ARG A 116 20.87 -5.04 4.35
CA ARG A 116 21.65 -4.05 3.58
C ARG A 116 21.52 -2.63 4.16
N THR A 117 22.36 -1.71 3.68
CA THR A 117 22.18 -0.27 3.93
C THR A 117 20.90 0.21 3.24
N LYS A 118 20.29 1.28 3.76
CA LYS A 118 18.96 1.75 3.36
C LYS A 118 18.89 2.12 1.87
N GLU A 119 19.99 2.64 1.35
CA GLU A 119 20.18 3.06 -0.04
C GLU A 119 20.14 1.87 -1.02
N ARG A 120 20.29 0.64 -0.51
CA ARG A 120 20.25 -0.61 -1.29
C ARG A 120 18.97 -1.40 -1.06
N TRP A 121 17.94 -0.77 -0.49
CA TRP A 121 16.65 -1.43 -0.31
C TRP A 121 15.94 -1.57 -1.65
N VAL A 122 15.38 -2.76 -1.83
CA VAL A 122 14.54 -3.09 -2.97
C VAL A 122 13.15 -3.31 -2.40
N TYR A 123 12.19 -2.53 -2.86
CA TYR A 123 10.79 -2.67 -2.49
C TYR A 123 10.10 -3.61 -3.48
N ARG A 124 9.20 -4.45 -3.00
CA ARG A 124 8.41 -5.35 -3.84
C ARG A 124 6.95 -5.01 -3.71
N VAL A 125 6.33 -4.67 -4.83
CA VAL A 125 4.89 -4.52 -4.97
C VAL A 125 4.37 -5.77 -5.66
N ILE A 126 3.67 -6.61 -4.91
CA ILE A 126 3.06 -7.83 -5.43
C ILE A 126 1.72 -7.44 -6.03
N LEU A 127 1.47 -7.82 -7.28
CA LEU A 127 0.21 -7.59 -7.98
C LEU A 127 -0.46 -8.95 -8.25
N SER A 128 -1.70 -9.13 -7.81
CA SER A 128 -2.40 -10.40 -7.98
C SER A 128 -2.89 -10.59 -9.42
N SER A 129 -2.41 -11.64 -10.10
CA SER A 129 -2.91 -12.05 -11.43
C SER A 129 -4.00 -13.12 -11.37
N GLU A 130 -4.06 -13.87 -10.28
CA GLU A 130 -4.89 -15.07 -10.15
C GLU A 130 -5.39 -15.21 -8.72
N SER A 131 -6.66 -15.59 -8.60
CA SER A 131 -7.31 -15.81 -7.31
C SER A 131 -6.99 -17.21 -6.83
N SER A 132 -6.45 -17.34 -5.63
CA SER A 132 -6.27 -18.63 -4.97
C SER A 132 -7.50 -19.07 -4.17
N LEU A 133 -8.59 -18.29 -4.20
CA LEU A 133 -9.87 -18.59 -3.56
C LEU A 133 -11.01 -18.40 -4.57
N GLU A 134 -11.97 -19.31 -4.54
CA GLU A 134 -13.17 -19.23 -5.39
C GLU A 134 -14.04 -18.05 -4.95
N GLY A 135 -14.52 -17.24 -5.90
CA GLY A 135 -15.37 -16.08 -5.66
C GLY A 135 -14.62 -14.75 -5.48
N THR A 136 -13.30 -14.75 -5.27
CA THR A 136 -12.50 -13.52 -5.15
C THR A 136 -11.91 -13.02 -6.47
N GLU A 137 -12.36 -13.57 -7.62
CA GLU A 137 -11.87 -13.20 -8.95
C GLU A 137 -12.18 -11.73 -9.26
N LYS A 138 -13.33 -11.20 -8.81
CA LYS A 138 -13.68 -9.78 -9.01
C LYS A 138 -12.72 -8.80 -8.33
N ALA A 139 -12.02 -9.24 -7.27
CA ALA A 139 -11.05 -8.41 -6.56
C ALA A 139 -9.64 -8.50 -7.16
N LEU A 140 -9.43 -9.31 -8.21
CA LEU A 140 -8.14 -9.38 -8.91
C LEU A 140 -7.86 -8.08 -9.64
N LEU A 141 -6.59 -7.68 -9.63
CA LEU A 141 -6.16 -6.42 -10.24
C LEU A 141 -6.60 -6.32 -11.70
N LYS A 142 -6.43 -7.39 -12.48
CA LYS A 142 -6.81 -7.44 -13.91
C LYS A 142 -8.31 -7.27 -14.18
N ASN A 143 -9.16 -7.51 -13.18
CA ASN A 143 -10.62 -7.46 -13.31
C ASN A 143 -11.22 -6.14 -12.81
N LEU A 144 -10.40 -5.26 -12.24
CA LEU A 144 -10.80 -3.90 -11.85
C LEU A 144 -10.77 -2.96 -13.05
N SER A 145 -11.53 -1.87 -13.00
CA SER A 145 -11.42 -0.78 -13.99
C SER A 145 -10.00 -0.19 -13.98
N PHE A 146 -9.59 0.41 -15.10
CA PHE A 146 -8.27 1.07 -15.19
C PHE A 146 -8.04 2.07 -14.05
N ASN A 147 -9.06 2.87 -13.73
CA ASN A 147 -9.00 3.86 -12.66
C ASN A 147 -8.84 3.21 -11.27
N ALA A 148 -9.54 2.11 -11.01
CA ALA A 148 -9.40 1.32 -9.78
C ALA A 148 -8.03 0.63 -9.67
N GLN A 149 -7.48 0.16 -10.79
CA GLN A 149 -6.12 -0.41 -10.84
C GLN A 149 -5.07 0.64 -10.44
N VAL A 150 -5.16 1.86 -10.97
CA VAL A 150 -4.29 2.98 -10.52
C VAL A 150 -4.46 3.20 -9.01
N GLY A 151 -5.68 3.12 -8.48
CA GLY A 151 -5.99 3.35 -7.07
C GLY A 151 -5.32 2.34 -6.14
N VAL A 152 -5.48 1.05 -6.40
CA VAL A 152 -4.87 0.00 -5.56
C VAL A 152 -3.34 -0.05 -5.71
N ILE A 153 -2.80 0.21 -6.91
CA ILE A 153 -1.34 0.36 -7.07
C ILE A 153 -0.86 1.60 -6.30
N GLY A 154 -1.63 2.69 -6.33
CA GLY A 154 -1.41 3.89 -5.53
C GLY A 154 -1.33 3.57 -4.04
N HIS A 155 -2.25 2.77 -3.52
CA HIS A 155 -2.23 2.30 -2.12
C HIS A 155 -0.93 1.56 -1.78
N GLU A 156 -0.47 0.68 -2.66
CA GLU A 156 0.80 -0.04 -2.48
C GLU A 156 2.02 0.88 -2.51
N LEU A 157 2.00 1.91 -3.35
CA LEU A 157 3.05 2.92 -3.37
C LEU A 157 3.02 3.79 -2.10
N ALA A 158 1.85 4.07 -1.52
CA ALA A 158 1.75 4.75 -0.22
C ALA A 158 2.36 3.94 0.94
N HIS A 159 2.29 2.60 0.89
CA HIS A 159 3.08 1.74 1.79
C HIS A 159 4.58 1.93 1.54
N THR A 160 5.01 1.88 0.29
CA THR A 160 6.43 2.02 -0.10
C THR A 160 7.02 3.36 0.32
N ALA A 161 6.33 4.48 0.05
CA ALA A 161 6.72 5.83 0.46
C ALA A 161 6.80 5.96 2.00
N PHE A 162 5.85 5.34 2.71
CA PHE A 162 5.92 5.31 4.18
C PHE A 162 7.15 4.54 4.68
N TYR A 163 7.48 3.39 4.08
CA TYR A 163 8.64 2.59 4.46
C TYR A 163 9.98 3.26 4.12
N GLN A 164 10.06 4.11 3.10
CA GLN A 164 11.26 4.87 2.79
C GLN A 164 11.71 5.76 3.95
N ASN A 165 10.80 6.22 4.79
CA ASN A 165 11.12 7.08 5.92
C ASN A 165 11.30 6.31 7.24
N LYS A 166 11.50 4.99 7.18
CA LYS A 166 11.63 4.13 8.36
C LYS A 166 13.03 3.55 8.48
N SER A 167 13.49 3.40 9.71
CA SER A 167 14.69 2.65 10.04
C SER A 167 14.40 1.14 10.04
N ARG A 168 15.46 0.32 10.02
CA ARG A 168 15.37 -1.14 10.08
C ARG A 168 14.57 -1.64 11.29
N TRP A 169 14.71 -0.98 12.43
CA TRP A 169 14.02 -1.33 13.67
C TRP A 169 12.53 -0.99 13.62
N GLU A 170 12.18 0.13 12.99
CA GLU A 170 10.79 0.53 12.81
C GLU A 170 10.08 -0.44 11.85
N MET A 171 10.76 -0.85 10.77
CA MET A 171 10.26 -1.88 9.85
C MET A 171 10.01 -3.22 10.54
N MET A 172 10.92 -3.65 11.41
CA MET A 172 10.73 -4.87 12.21
C MET A 172 9.54 -4.73 13.16
N GLY A 173 9.40 -3.58 13.82
CA GLY A 173 8.27 -3.28 14.68
C GLY A 173 6.92 -3.35 13.95
N ILE A 174 6.84 -2.78 12.76
CA ILE A 174 5.65 -2.85 11.90
C ILE A 174 5.35 -4.30 11.52
N ALA A 175 6.35 -5.08 11.11
CA ALA A 175 6.17 -6.48 10.73
C ALA A 175 5.67 -7.35 11.89
N LEU A 176 6.18 -7.13 13.11
CA LEU A 176 5.72 -7.82 14.31
C LEU A 176 4.32 -7.38 14.76
N ALA A 177 3.93 -6.13 14.49
CA ALA A 177 2.62 -5.59 14.85
C ALA A 177 1.51 -5.94 13.83
N TYR A 178 1.85 -6.17 12.56
CA TYR A 178 0.90 -6.40 11.47
C TYR A 178 -0.11 -7.54 11.71
N PRO A 179 0.23 -8.66 12.37
CA PRO A 179 -0.75 -9.71 12.66
C PRO A 179 -1.88 -9.28 13.61
N PHE A 180 -1.73 -8.20 14.39
CA PHE A 180 -2.75 -7.75 15.32
C PHE A 180 -3.87 -6.98 14.59
N PRO A 181 -5.14 -7.42 14.63
CA PRO A 181 -6.22 -6.86 13.79
C PRO A 181 -6.43 -5.36 13.96
N LYS A 182 -6.36 -4.84 15.19
CA LYS A 182 -6.52 -3.41 15.47
C LYS A 182 -5.40 -2.56 14.86
N PHE A 183 -4.16 -3.04 14.95
CA PHE A 183 -3.02 -2.37 14.34
C PHE A 183 -3.15 -2.40 12.82
N ARG A 184 -3.40 -3.58 12.24
CA ARG A 184 -3.59 -3.75 10.80
C ARG A 184 -4.69 -2.85 10.25
N ALA A 185 -5.87 -2.84 10.88
CA ALA A 185 -6.99 -2.00 10.45
C ALA A 185 -6.65 -0.51 10.48
N ARG A 186 -5.92 -0.05 11.49
CA ARG A 186 -5.47 1.34 11.53
C ARG A 186 -4.39 1.62 10.48
N PHE A 187 -3.42 0.73 10.34
CA PHE A 187 -2.32 0.86 9.39
C PHE A 187 -2.80 0.96 7.94
N GLU A 188 -3.70 0.08 7.52
CA GLU A 188 -4.29 0.08 6.17
C GLU A 188 -5.17 1.32 5.94
N LYS A 189 -6.02 1.72 6.89
CA LYS A 189 -6.81 2.97 6.81
C LYS A 189 -5.92 4.22 6.74
N ASP A 190 -4.80 4.22 7.44
CA ASP A 190 -3.81 5.31 7.35
C ASP A 190 -3.06 5.28 6.01
N THR A 191 -2.90 4.12 5.37
CA THR A 191 -2.38 4.02 4.00
C THR A 191 -3.39 4.55 2.97
N ASP A 192 -4.68 4.26 3.15
CA ASP A 192 -5.73 4.84 2.31
C ASP A 192 -5.73 6.38 2.39
N ARG A 193 -5.62 6.95 3.60
CA ARG A 193 -5.47 8.40 3.78
C ARG A 193 -4.25 8.95 3.05
N ARG A 194 -3.08 8.33 3.25
CA ARG A 194 -1.85 8.69 2.52
C ARG A 194 -2.06 8.66 1.02
N THR A 195 -2.76 7.68 0.48
CA THR A 195 -3.06 7.58 -0.95
C THR A 195 -3.91 8.76 -1.43
N VAL A 196 -4.91 9.17 -0.66
CA VAL A 196 -5.70 10.39 -0.93
C VAL A 196 -4.81 11.64 -0.83
N ASP A 197 -3.88 11.70 0.11
CA ASP A 197 -2.98 12.85 0.27
C ASP A 197 -1.96 12.95 -0.89
N HIS A 198 -1.77 11.89 -1.67
CA HIS A 198 -1.00 11.88 -2.92
C HIS A 198 -1.86 12.13 -4.17
N GLY A 199 -3.09 12.64 -4.03
CA GLY A 199 -3.91 12.99 -5.19
C GLY A 199 -4.62 11.83 -5.89
N LEU A 200 -4.54 10.61 -5.35
CA LEU A 200 -5.16 9.40 -5.92
C LEU A 200 -6.53 9.05 -5.30
N GLY A 201 -7.20 10.00 -4.69
CA GLY A 201 -8.45 9.78 -3.95
C GLY A 201 -9.61 9.32 -4.81
N TRP A 202 -9.75 9.83 -6.04
CA TRP A 202 -10.77 9.36 -6.98
C TRP A 202 -10.52 7.93 -7.44
N GLN A 203 -9.26 7.57 -7.65
CA GLN A 203 -8.83 6.23 -8.05
C GLN A 203 -9.02 5.23 -6.90
N LEU A 204 -8.67 5.63 -5.67
CA LEU A 204 -8.91 4.83 -4.46
C LEU A 204 -10.41 4.65 -4.21
N TYR A 205 -11.22 5.69 -4.41
CA TYR A 205 -12.67 5.61 -4.33
C TYR A 205 -13.24 4.61 -5.35
N ALA A 206 -12.75 4.62 -6.59
CA ALA A 206 -13.16 3.68 -7.63
C ALA A 206 -12.84 2.23 -7.21
N TRP A 207 -11.60 1.98 -6.76
CA TRP A 207 -11.21 0.68 -6.22
C TRP A 207 -12.11 0.25 -5.07
N ALA A 208 -12.24 1.09 -4.05
CA ALA A 208 -13.02 0.81 -2.85
C ALA A 208 -14.50 0.48 -3.16
N SER A 209 -15.06 1.10 -4.20
CA SER A 209 -16.43 0.88 -4.65
C SER A 209 -16.58 -0.42 -5.45
N GLU A 210 -15.61 -0.74 -6.31
CA GLU A 210 -15.63 -1.96 -7.14
C GLU A 210 -15.41 -3.23 -6.32
N VAL A 211 -14.40 -3.27 -5.43
CA VAL A 211 -14.10 -4.48 -4.65
C VAL A 211 -15.22 -4.87 -3.70
N ARG A 212 -16.04 -3.91 -3.26
CA ARG A 212 -17.20 -4.13 -2.37
C ARG A 212 -18.43 -4.68 -3.07
N GLN A 213 -18.42 -4.75 -4.41
CA GLN A 213 -19.42 -5.52 -5.18
C GLN A 213 -19.07 -7.01 -5.23
N GLY A 214 -17.88 -7.39 -4.77
CA GLY A 214 -17.45 -8.77 -4.59
C GLY A 214 -17.83 -9.35 -3.22
N PRO A 215 -17.38 -10.57 -2.92
CA PRO A 215 -17.64 -11.18 -1.62
C PRO A 215 -16.82 -10.50 -0.52
N TYR A 216 -17.32 -10.57 0.72
CA TYR A 216 -16.67 -10.09 1.94
C TYR A 216 -16.52 -8.56 2.12
N PRO A 217 -17.56 -7.74 1.85
CA PRO A 217 -17.51 -6.30 2.11
C PRO A 217 -17.22 -5.96 3.59
N ASP A 218 -17.70 -6.76 4.54
CA ASP A 218 -17.45 -6.55 5.98
C ASP A 218 -15.97 -6.68 6.36
N LEU A 219 -15.25 -7.59 5.69
CA LEU A 219 -13.81 -7.75 5.86
C LEU A 219 -13.08 -6.51 5.34
N LEU A 220 -13.51 -5.99 4.18
CA LEU A 220 -12.96 -4.76 3.61
C LEU A 220 -13.24 -3.55 4.51
N ASP A 221 -14.43 -3.42 5.09
CA ASP A 221 -14.80 -2.31 5.98
C ASP A 221 -14.03 -2.34 7.31
N THR A 222 -13.61 -3.53 7.73
CA THR A 222 -12.71 -3.70 8.88
C THR A 222 -11.36 -3.04 8.63
N TYR A 223 -10.73 -3.32 7.48
CA TYR A 223 -9.33 -2.97 7.22
C TYR A 223 -9.12 -1.71 6.38
N TYR A 224 -10.03 -1.36 5.48
CA TYR A 224 -9.88 -0.24 4.54
C TYR A 224 -10.95 0.82 4.78
N LEU A 225 -10.72 2.04 4.27
CA LEU A 225 -11.72 3.08 4.27
C LEU A 225 -12.89 2.71 3.36
N ARG A 226 -14.11 3.05 3.79
CA ARG A 226 -15.32 2.95 2.98
C ARG A 226 -15.33 4.07 1.94
N PRO A 227 -16.03 3.90 0.80
CA PRO A 227 -16.18 4.96 -0.20
C PRO A 227 -16.57 6.32 0.40
N ASP A 228 -17.56 6.37 1.30
CA ASP A 228 -17.97 7.62 1.97
C ASP A 228 -16.88 8.24 2.84
N SER A 229 -16.05 7.41 3.50
CA SER A 229 -14.94 7.88 4.31
C SER A 229 -13.81 8.45 3.43
N ILE A 230 -13.57 7.85 2.26
CA ILE A 230 -12.63 8.37 1.26
C ILE A 230 -13.11 9.74 0.77
N LEU A 231 -14.38 9.86 0.37
CA LEU A 231 -14.98 11.13 -0.05
C LEU A 231 -14.91 12.20 1.05
N THR A 232 -15.14 11.81 2.30
CA THR A 232 -15.02 12.72 3.45
C THR A 232 -13.59 13.22 3.62
N HIS A 233 -12.59 12.34 3.53
CA HIS A 233 -11.17 12.74 3.61
C HIS A 233 -10.78 13.64 2.43
N MET A 234 -11.21 13.31 1.21
CA MET A 234 -11.01 14.15 0.03
C MET A 234 -11.58 15.56 0.19
N ARG A 235 -12.79 15.71 0.75
CA ARG A 235 -13.42 17.03 1.00
C ARG A 235 -12.66 17.89 2.00
N SER A 236 -11.89 17.27 2.89
CA SER A 236 -11.03 17.99 3.84
C SER A 236 -9.68 18.41 3.25
N SER A 237 -9.35 17.92 2.06
CA SER A 237 -8.10 18.20 1.36
C SER A 237 -8.30 19.27 0.28
N HIS A 238 -7.34 20.19 0.18
CA HIS A 238 -7.32 21.22 -0.87
C HIS A 238 -7.05 20.66 -2.28
N LEU A 239 -6.60 19.40 -2.37
CA LEU A 239 -6.27 18.73 -3.63
C LEU A 239 -7.50 18.42 -4.50
N TYR A 240 -8.69 18.28 -3.90
CA TYR A 240 -9.88 17.78 -4.59
C TYR A 240 -10.96 18.84 -4.73
N GLN A 241 -11.41 19.04 -5.96
CA GLN A 241 -12.56 19.90 -6.26
C GLN A 241 -13.81 19.03 -6.50
N PHE A 242 -14.91 19.39 -5.85
CA PHE A 242 -16.20 18.67 -5.91
C PHE A 242 -17.26 19.40 -6.75
N LYS A 243 -16.82 20.30 -7.64
CA LYS A 243 -17.71 21.04 -8.56
C LYS A 243 -18.37 20.11 -9.58
#